data_AF-A0A554XDZ6-F1
#
_entry.id   AF-A0A554XDZ6-F1
#
_cell.length_a   1.000
_cell.length_b   1.000
_cell.length_c   1.000
_cell.angle_alpha   90.00
_cell.angle_beta   90.00
_cell.angle_gamma   90.00
#
_symmetry.space_group_name_H-M   'P 1'
#
loop_
_entity.id
_entity.type
_entity.pdbx_description
1 polymer ?
#
loop_
_entity_poly.entity_id
_entity_poly.type
_entity_poly.pdbx_seq_one_letter_code
_entity_poly.pdbx_strand_id
1 'polypeptide(L)'
;MLISATAHSAGWTVRRGPRNRRSSAGFTLVELLVVLLIMGMVAGGAGVAIDRWQRHAAYRETANRIERGLRLAQDQAARTGRPVAYVFDLQARRHGVWMPTAAEPRWDGTWPADLQLRVTVAEGAVPAPWLGIVYMPDGGGTGGTVDLLRAPEVGARLRIDWMTGSLQRQELTP
;
A
#
# COMPACT_ATOMS: atom_id res chain seq x y z
N MET A 1 -86.10 -66.82 -17.99
CA MET A 1 -85.59 -65.96 -19.08
C MET A 1 -84.55 -65.06 -18.43
N LEU A 2 -83.28 -65.49 -18.43
CA LEU A 2 -82.13 -64.86 -19.12
C LEU A 2 -81.79 -63.47 -18.49
N ILE A 3 -80.59 -63.13 -17.98
CA ILE A 3 -79.25 -63.10 -18.61
C ILE A 3 -78.17 -62.79 -17.52
N SER A 4 -76.97 -63.37 -17.68
CA SER A 4 -75.59 -62.98 -17.26
C SER A 4 -75.28 -62.49 -15.84
N ALA A 5 -74.33 -63.06 -15.09
CA ALA A 5 -72.89 -63.26 -15.30
C ALA A 5 -72.01 -61.99 -15.13
N THR A 6 -71.01 -62.14 -14.25
CA THR A 6 -69.62 -61.60 -14.27
C THR A 6 -69.15 -60.51 -13.29
N ALA A 7 -67.99 -60.86 -12.71
CA ALA A 7 -66.82 -60.05 -12.38
C ALA A 7 -66.73 -59.30 -11.03
N HIS A 8 -66.13 -60.01 -10.07
CA HIS A 8 -64.88 -59.66 -9.39
C HIS A 8 -64.27 -58.27 -9.69
N SER A 9 -64.11 -57.45 -8.65
CA SER A 9 -63.00 -56.50 -8.59
C SER A 9 -62.53 -56.30 -7.14
N ALA A 10 -61.32 -56.78 -6.88
CA ALA A 10 -60.56 -56.51 -5.68
C ALA A 10 -60.16 -55.02 -5.65
N GLY A 11 -60.65 -54.28 -4.66
CA GLY A 11 -60.25 -52.89 -4.44
C GLY A 11 -58.86 -52.82 -3.80
N TRP A 12 -57.83 -52.55 -4.60
CA TRP A 12 -56.52 -52.15 -4.09
C TRP A 12 -56.58 -50.73 -3.53
N THR A 13 -56.48 -50.58 -2.20
CA THR A 13 -56.29 -49.28 -1.57
C THR A 13 -54.83 -48.86 -1.68
N VAL A 14 -54.49 -48.10 -2.72
CA VAL A 14 -53.17 -47.47 -2.88
C VAL A 14 -53.03 -46.32 -1.87
N ARG A 15 -52.37 -46.58 -0.74
CA ARG A 15 -52.01 -45.56 0.24
C ARG A 15 -50.78 -44.79 -0.25
N ARG A 16 -50.99 -43.67 -0.95
CA ARG A 16 -49.91 -42.78 -1.41
C ARG A 16 -49.29 -42.04 -0.22
N GLY A 17 -48.00 -42.27 0.06
CA GLY A 17 -47.22 -41.50 1.03
C GLY A 17 -47.01 -40.03 0.62
N PRO A 18 -46.66 -39.14 1.56
CA PRO A 18 -46.59 -37.71 1.30
C PRO A 18 -45.46 -37.38 0.33
N ARG A 19 -45.82 -36.66 -0.76
CA ARG A 19 -44.86 -36.07 -1.68
C ARG A 19 -44.13 -34.94 -0.94
N ASN A 20 -42.82 -35.10 -0.73
CA ASN A 20 -41.95 -34.05 -0.24
C ASN A 20 -41.94 -32.90 -1.28
N ARG A 21 -42.75 -31.86 -1.05
CA ARG A 21 -42.75 -30.65 -1.86
C ARG A 21 -41.46 -29.92 -1.53
N ARG A 22 -40.43 -30.07 -2.38
CA ARG A 22 -39.36 -29.09 -2.43
C ARG A 22 -40.02 -27.78 -2.80
N SER A 23 -40.17 -26.87 -1.84
CA SER A 23 -40.59 -25.52 -2.12
C SER A 23 -39.50 -24.89 -2.97
N SER A 24 -39.75 -24.73 -4.26
CA SER A 24 -39.01 -23.76 -5.06
C SER A 24 -39.30 -22.40 -4.45
N ALA A 25 -38.40 -21.92 -3.59
CA ALA A 25 -38.42 -20.55 -3.12
C ALA A 25 -38.09 -19.68 -4.34
N GLY A 26 -39.14 -19.14 -4.98
CA GLY A 26 -38.97 -18.15 -6.04
C GLY A 26 -38.39 -16.88 -5.42
N PHE A 27 -37.30 -16.39 -6.01
CA PHE A 27 -36.74 -15.08 -5.67
C PHE A 27 -37.83 -14.02 -5.77
N THR A 28 -38.06 -13.27 -4.71
CA THR A 28 -39.00 -12.14 -4.75
C THR A 28 -38.35 -10.97 -5.49
N LEU A 29 -39.14 -10.13 -6.16
CA LEU A 29 -38.63 -8.89 -6.79
C LEU A 29 -37.92 -8.00 -5.76
N VAL A 30 -38.46 -7.98 -4.53
CA VAL A 30 -37.88 -7.26 -3.39
C VAL A 30 -36.49 -7.77 -3.06
N GLU A 31 -36.25 -9.08 -3.11
CA GLU A 31 -34.94 -9.67 -2.83
C GLU A 31 -33.89 -9.26 -3.86
N LEU A 32 -34.24 -9.28 -5.16
CA LEU A 32 -33.36 -8.74 -6.19
C LEU A 32 -33.11 -7.24 -5.98
N LEU A 33 -34.13 -6.44 -5.63
CA LEU A 33 -33.96 -5.02 -5.38
C LEU A 33 -33.02 -4.74 -4.19
N VAL A 34 -33.12 -5.50 -3.11
CA VAL A 34 -32.22 -5.41 -1.95
C VAL A 34 -30.80 -5.79 -2.33
N VAL A 35 -30.60 -6.86 -3.12
CA VAL A 35 -29.27 -7.26 -3.61
C VAL A 35 -28.65 -6.17 -4.47
N LEU A 36 -29.41 -5.59 -5.41
CA LEU A 36 -28.93 -4.47 -6.23
C LEU A 36 -28.60 -3.23 -5.38
N LEU A 37 -29.38 -2.94 -4.35
CA LEU A 37 -29.11 -1.82 -3.43
C LEU A 37 -27.79 -2.04 -2.67
N ILE A 38 -27.57 -3.24 -2.11
CA ILE A 38 -26.33 -3.59 -1.42
C ILE A 38 -25.14 -3.53 -2.39
N MET A 39 -25.27 -4.13 -3.58
CA MET A 39 -24.23 -4.06 -4.61
C MET A 39 -23.93 -2.62 -5.03
N GLY A 40 -24.95 -1.77 -5.15
CA GLY A 40 -24.79 -0.35 -5.45
C GLY A 40 -24.05 0.41 -4.34
N MET A 41 -24.36 0.16 -3.06
CA MET A 41 -23.65 0.76 -1.93
C MET A 41 -22.19 0.27 -1.85
N VAL A 42 -21.96 -1.03 -2.04
CA VAL A 42 -20.61 -1.62 -2.06
C VAL A 42 -19.80 -1.04 -3.22
N ALA A 43 -20.36 -1.02 -4.44
CA ALA A 43 -19.71 -0.48 -5.62
C ALA A 43 -19.44 1.03 -5.50
N GLY A 44 -20.38 1.80 -4.94
CA GLY A 44 -20.23 3.24 -4.70
C GLY A 44 -19.15 3.57 -3.66
N GLY A 45 -18.97 2.74 -2.63
CA GLY A 45 -17.95 2.93 -1.60
C GLY A 45 -16.57 2.35 -1.94
N ALA A 46 -16.51 1.34 -2.82
CA ALA A 46 -15.27 0.61 -3.14
C ALA A 46 -14.16 1.52 -3.67
N GLY A 47 -14.47 2.47 -4.56
CA GLY A 47 -13.48 3.37 -5.15
C GLY A 47 -12.71 4.20 -4.11
N VAL A 48 -13.43 4.78 -3.14
CA VAL A 48 -12.84 5.62 -2.08
C VAL A 48 -12.06 4.78 -1.05
N ALA A 49 -12.47 3.54 -0.80
CA ALA A 49 -11.73 2.63 0.06
C ALA A 49 -10.41 2.19 -0.59
N ILE A 50 -10.47 1.81 -1.88
CA ILE A 50 -9.30 1.37 -2.66
C ILE A 50 -8.27 2.50 -2.79
N ASP A 51 -8.69 3.72 -3.12
CA ASP A 51 -7.79 4.86 -3.25
C ASP A 51 -7.06 5.19 -1.94
N ARG A 52 -7.78 5.16 -0.80
CA ARG A 52 -7.15 5.33 0.53
C ARG A 52 -6.10 4.25 0.78
N TRP A 53 -6.41 2.99 0.49
CA TRP A 53 -5.50 1.86 0.69
C TRP A 53 -4.26 1.95 -0.20
N GLN A 54 -4.43 2.26 -1.49
CA GLN A 54 -3.34 2.44 -2.43
C GLN A 54 -2.40 3.56 -2.01
N ARG A 55 -2.96 4.71 -1.60
CA ARG A 55 -2.17 5.81 -1.05
C ARG A 55 -1.34 5.32 0.15
N HIS A 56 -1.95 4.66 1.14
CA HIS A 56 -1.21 4.14 2.31
C HIS A 56 -0.08 3.17 1.93
N ALA A 57 -0.30 2.31 0.95
CA ALA A 57 0.74 1.41 0.43
C ALA A 57 1.90 2.19 -0.23
N ALA A 58 1.60 3.18 -1.07
CA ALA A 58 2.59 3.99 -1.76
C ALA A 58 3.53 4.73 -0.78
N TYR A 59 2.97 5.33 0.27
CA TYR A 59 3.76 5.99 1.31
C TYR A 59 4.73 5.05 2.02
N ARG A 60 4.23 3.88 2.48
CA ARG A 60 5.08 2.92 3.18
C ARG A 60 6.20 2.44 2.28
N GLU A 61 5.91 2.22 1.00
CA GLU A 61 6.92 1.83 0.03
C GLU A 61 7.97 2.93 -0.19
N THR A 62 7.56 4.19 -0.33
CA THR A 62 8.51 5.32 -0.45
C THR A 62 9.39 5.46 0.80
N ALA A 63 8.82 5.40 2.00
CA ALA A 63 9.56 5.45 3.25
C ALA A 63 10.59 4.32 3.34
N ASN A 64 10.16 3.10 3.02
CA ASN A 64 11.04 1.92 3.03
C ASN A 64 12.13 2.03 1.97
N ARG A 65 11.84 2.59 0.79
CA ARG A 65 12.83 2.81 -0.25
C ARG A 65 13.89 3.82 0.17
N ILE A 66 13.47 4.96 0.74
CA ILE A 66 14.39 5.99 1.24
C ILE A 66 15.26 5.43 2.37
N GLU A 67 14.68 4.69 3.31
CA GLU A 67 15.44 4.03 4.38
C GLU A 67 16.48 3.05 3.83
N ARG A 68 16.08 2.19 2.88
CA ARG A 68 17.01 1.26 2.23
C ARG A 68 18.11 2.00 1.48
N GLY A 69 17.78 3.09 0.79
CA GLY A 69 18.75 3.92 0.07
C GLY A 69 19.77 4.58 1.00
N LEU A 70 19.31 5.09 2.15
CA LEU A 70 20.19 5.65 3.19
C LEU A 70 21.15 4.59 3.75
N ARG A 71 20.64 3.41 4.12
CA ARG A 71 21.47 2.29 4.59
C ARG A 71 22.46 1.83 3.52
N LEU A 72 22.02 1.75 2.26
CA LEU A 72 22.88 1.37 1.15
C LEU A 72 24.03 2.39 0.96
N ALA A 73 23.76 3.69 1.06
CA ALA A 73 24.77 4.73 0.97
C ALA A 73 25.79 4.61 2.12
N GLN A 74 25.32 4.36 3.35
CA GLN A 74 26.18 4.10 4.51
C GLN A 74 27.08 2.87 4.29
N ASP A 75 26.50 1.73 3.89
CA ASP A 75 27.26 0.52 3.61
C ASP A 75 28.25 0.71 2.46
N GLN A 76 27.89 1.49 1.43
CA GLN A 76 28.77 1.79 0.32
C GLN A 76 29.93 2.68 0.73
N ALA A 77 29.71 3.66 1.62
CA ALA A 77 30.79 4.47 2.18
C ALA A 77 31.79 3.62 2.97
N ALA A 78 31.28 2.74 3.84
CA ALA A 78 32.09 1.82 4.63
C ALA A 78 32.89 0.85 3.73
N ARG A 79 32.25 0.26 2.71
CA ARG A 79 32.90 -0.71 1.79
C ARG A 79 33.90 -0.08 0.84
N THR A 80 33.63 1.12 0.35
CA THR A 80 34.48 1.77 -0.66
C THR A 80 35.58 2.64 -0.07
N GLY A 81 35.52 2.94 1.24
CA GLY A 81 36.46 3.85 1.88
C GLY A 81 36.31 5.30 1.39
N ARG A 82 35.17 5.66 0.78
CA ARG A 82 34.93 6.98 0.19
C ARG A 82 33.61 7.57 0.68
N PRO A 83 33.48 8.90 0.78
CA PRO A 83 32.21 9.52 1.11
C PRO A 83 31.13 9.21 0.07
N VAL A 84 29.93 8.87 0.54
CA VAL A 84 28.77 8.58 -0.30
C VAL A 84 27.58 9.38 0.21
N ALA A 85 26.94 10.12 -0.67
CA ALA A 85 25.76 10.89 -0.34
C ALA A 85 24.50 10.19 -0.81
N TYR A 86 23.46 10.23 0.02
CA TYR A 86 22.09 10.00 -0.42
C TYR A 86 21.42 11.34 -0.64
N VAL A 87 20.97 11.58 -1.88
CA VAL A 87 20.55 12.91 -2.35
C VAL A 87 19.09 12.93 -2.78
N PHE A 88 18.49 14.11 -2.66
CA PHE A 88 17.12 14.42 -2.98
C PHE A 88 17.07 15.65 -3.90
N ASP A 89 16.30 15.53 -4.97
CA ASP A 89 15.88 16.63 -5.82
C ASP A 89 14.37 16.82 -5.59
N LEU A 90 14.04 17.83 -4.77
CA LEU A 90 12.67 18.09 -4.35
C LEU A 90 11.79 18.62 -5.50
N GLN A 91 12.38 19.28 -6.49
CA GLN A 91 11.66 19.80 -7.65
C GLN A 91 11.27 18.65 -8.59
N ALA A 92 12.23 17.79 -8.92
CA ALA A 92 11.99 16.63 -9.79
C ALA A 92 11.38 15.42 -9.04
N ARG A 93 11.23 15.50 -7.71
CA ARG A 93 10.70 14.45 -6.83
C ARG A 93 11.42 13.11 -6.98
N ARG A 94 12.75 13.16 -6.98
CA ARG A 94 13.63 11.99 -7.14
C ARG A 94 14.69 11.93 -6.06
N HIS A 95 15.09 10.71 -5.75
CA HIS A 95 16.17 10.39 -4.82
C HIS A 95 17.20 9.50 -5.51
N GLY A 96 18.39 9.44 -4.93
CA GLY A 96 19.49 8.67 -5.48
C GLY A 96 20.74 8.72 -4.63
N VAL A 97 21.79 8.13 -5.18
CA VAL A 97 23.12 8.12 -4.59
C VAL A 97 24.05 8.99 -5.40
N TRP A 98 24.82 9.83 -4.73
CA TRP A 98 25.86 10.66 -5.34
C TRP A 98 27.20 10.43 -4.64
N MET A 99 28.28 10.55 -5.39
CA MET A 99 29.65 10.47 -4.89
C MET A 99 30.40 11.72 -5.36
N PRO A 100 31.33 12.29 -4.56
CA PRO A 100 32.10 13.47 -4.96
C PRO A 100 32.87 13.32 -6.28
N THR A 101 33.18 12.09 -6.68
CA THR A 101 33.87 11.79 -7.95
C THR A 101 32.94 11.76 -9.17
N ALA A 102 31.62 11.87 -8.99
CA ALA A 102 30.63 11.82 -10.05
C ALA A 102 30.04 13.20 -10.32
N ALA A 103 29.85 13.54 -11.60
CA ALA A 103 29.23 14.80 -12.00
C ALA A 103 27.73 14.86 -11.62
N GLU A 104 27.02 13.73 -11.74
CA GLU A 104 25.59 13.63 -11.46
C GLU A 104 25.25 12.49 -10.50
N PRO A 105 24.10 12.55 -9.80
CA PRO A 105 23.62 11.48 -8.96
C PRO A 105 23.09 10.34 -9.82
N ARG A 106 23.30 9.12 -9.32
CA ARG A 106 22.61 7.95 -9.82
C ARG A 106 21.24 7.87 -9.15
N TRP A 107 20.23 8.38 -9.84
CA TRP A 107 18.84 8.32 -9.39
C TRP A 107 18.35 6.87 -9.29
N ASP A 108 17.66 6.55 -8.19
CA ASP A 108 17.15 5.20 -7.90
C ASP A 108 15.63 5.15 -7.72
N GLY A 109 14.98 6.30 -7.59
CA GLY A 109 13.53 6.35 -7.47
C GLY A 109 12.92 7.74 -7.48
N THR A 110 11.59 7.75 -7.59
CA THR A 110 10.75 8.94 -7.44
C THR A 110 9.72 8.70 -6.34
N TRP A 111 9.03 9.76 -5.91
CA TRP A 111 7.86 9.64 -5.04
C TRP A 111 6.62 10.29 -5.64
N PRO A 112 5.42 9.84 -5.23
CA PRO A 112 4.15 10.35 -5.72
C PRO A 112 3.92 11.85 -5.44
N ALA A 113 3.03 12.48 -6.22
CA ALA A 113 2.70 13.91 -6.08
C ALA A 113 1.95 14.25 -4.78
N ASP A 114 1.20 13.30 -4.25
CA ASP A 114 0.43 13.42 -3.01
C ASP A 114 1.30 13.27 -1.75
N LEU A 115 2.59 12.93 -1.92
CA LEU A 115 3.56 12.84 -0.85
C LEU A 115 4.46 14.08 -0.83
N GLN A 116 4.44 14.81 0.28
CA GLN A 116 5.32 15.94 0.49
C GLN A 116 6.56 15.50 1.26
N LEU A 117 7.73 15.73 0.67
CA LEU A 117 9.02 15.46 1.29
C LEU A 117 9.61 16.76 1.83
N ARG A 118 9.96 16.79 3.11
CA ARG A 118 10.70 17.89 3.72
C ARG A 118 12.02 17.35 4.22
N VAL A 119 13.11 17.89 3.68
CA VAL A 119 14.47 17.44 3.96
C VAL A 119 15.21 18.58 4.65
N THR A 120 15.75 18.30 5.83
CA THR A 120 16.56 19.23 6.62
C THR A 120 17.92 18.59 6.86
N VAL A 121 18.94 19.10 6.20
CA VAL A 121 20.31 18.56 6.17
C VAL A 121 21.32 19.69 6.32
N ALA A 122 22.58 19.34 6.54
CA ALA A 122 23.67 20.30 6.56
C ALA A 122 23.80 21.02 5.21
N GLU A 123 23.91 22.34 5.25
CA GLU A 123 24.12 23.16 4.06
C GLU A 123 25.48 22.87 3.43
N GLY A 124 25.54 22.90 2.09
CA GLY A 124 26.78 22.69 1.34
C GLY A 124 27.34 21.26 1.37
N ALA A 125 26.65 20.31 2.01
CA ALA A 125 27.06 18.91 2.05
C ALA A 125 27.11 18.26 0.66
N VAL A 126 26.23 18.70 -0.25
CA VAL A 126 26.18 18.27 -1.64
C VAL A 126 25.96 19.47 -2.57
N PRO A 127 26.29 19.38 -3.86
CA PRO A 127 26.06 20.45 -4.82
C PRO A 127 24.57 20.83 -4.94
N ALA A 128 24.30 22.13 -5.02
CA ALA A 128 22.97 22.62 -5.37
C ALA A 128 22.56 22.15 -6.79
N PRO A 129 21.27 21.87 -7.05
CA PRO A 129 20.11 22.14 -6.19
C PRO A 129 19.75 20.97 -5.26
N TRP A 130 20.62 19.98 -5.10
CA TRP A 130 20.30 18.80 -4.32
C TRP A 130 20.45 19.05 -2.82
N LEU A 131 19.66 18.31 -2.05
CA LEU A 131 19.83 18.19 -0.61
C LEU A 131 20.27 16.75 -0.33
N GLY A 132 21.20 16.55 0.59
CA GLY A 132 21.67 15.18 0.84
C GLY A 132 22.31 14.99 2.19
N ILE A 133 22.34 13.73 2.60
CA ILE A 133 23.10 13.26 3.75
C ILE A 133 24.35 12.59 3.21
N VAL A 134 25.53 13.04 3.65
CA VAL A 134 26.82 12.44 3.30
C VAL A 134 27.22 11.50 4.41
N TYR A 135 27.42 10.23 4.07
CA TYR A 135 28.02 9.22 4.94
C TYR A 135 29.52 9.15 4.69
N MET A 136 30.26 9.10 5.79
CA MET A 136 31.71 8.97 5.80
C MET A 136 32.10 7.50 6.03
N PRO A 137 33.31 7.07 5.60
CA PRO A 137 33.74 5.69 5.74
C PRO A 137 33.92 5.20 7.19
N ASP A 138 34.10 6.13 8.13
CA ASP A 138 34.23 5.88 9.56
C ASP A 138 32.87 5.60 10.25
N GLY A 139 31.77 5.70 9.51
CA GLY A 139 30.41 5.44 9.98
C GLY A 139 29.63 6.69 10.37
N GLY A 140 30.29 7.85 10.51
CA GLY A 140 29.64 9.13 10.76
C GLY A 140 28.99 9.71 9.51
N GLY A 141 28.34 10.86 9.66
CA GLY A 141 27.80 11.58 8.53
C GLY A 141 27.35 13.00 8.85
N THR A 142 26.81 13.69 7.87
CA THR A 142 26.27 15.05 8.06
C THR A 142 24.98 15.07 8.87
N GLY A 143 24.33 13.91 9.05
CA GLY A 143 23.04 13.76 9.70
C GLY A 143 21.92 14.49 8.95
N GLY A 144 20.74 14.53 9.58
CA GLY A 144 19.60 15.28 9.07
C GLY A 144 18.26 14.66 9.43
N THR A 145 17.20 15.26 8.89
CA THR A 145 15.83 14.78 9.05
C THR A 145 15.14 14.76 7.70
N VAL A 146 14.44 13.66 7.40
CA VAL A 146 13.59 13.52 6.22
C VAL A 146 12.18 13.23 6.68
N ASP A 147 11.29 14.21 6.53
CA ASP A 147 9.88 14.10 6.85
C ASP A 147 9.09 13.72 5.60
N LEU A 148 8.35 12.62 5.69
CA LEU A 148 7.41 12.15 4.68
C LEU A 148 6.00 12.49 5.15
N LEU A 149 5.42 13.55 4.59
CA LEU A 149 4.16 14.13 5.02
C LEU A 149 3.05 13.82 4.00
N ARG A 150 1.86 13.51 4.52
CA ARG A 150 0.63 13.37 3.73
C ARG A 150 -0.49 14.19 4.35
N ALA A 151 -1.30 14.83 3.52
CA ALA A 151 -2.58 15.39 3.95
C ALA A 151 -3.58 14.30 4.41
N PRO A 152 -4.32 14.48 5.52
CA PRO A 152 -4.36 15.65 6.40
C PRO A 152 -3.60 15.40 7.72
N GLU A 153 -2.26 15.27 7.68
CA GLU A 153 -1.38 15.25 8.87
C GLU A 153 -0.97 13.87 9.42
N VAL A 154 -0.82 12.87 8.55
CA VAL A 154 -0.15 11.60 8.90
C VAL A 154 1.20 11.54 8.19
N GLY A 155 2.27 11.18 8.90
CA GLY A 155 3.59 11.07 8.29
C GLY A 155 4.58 10.22 9.07
N ALA A 156 5.81 10.17 8.57
CA ALA A 156 6.95 9.65 9.32
C ALA A 156 8.12 10.60 9.17
N ARG A 157 8.87 10.67 10.26
CA ARG A 157 10.14 11.36 10.33
C ARG A 157 11.25 10.31 10.36
N LEU A 158 12.15 10.38 9.39
CA LEU A 158 13.41 9.67 9.42
C LEU A 158 14.46 10.62 10.01
N ARG A 159 14.98 10.31 11.19
CA ARG A 159 16.11 11.01 11.80
C ARG A 159 17.39 10.25 11.53
N ILE A 160 18.40 10.97 11.07
CA ILE A 160 19.75 10.46 10.87
C ILE A 160 20.66 11.17 11.86
N ASP A 161 21.25 10.39 12.75
CA ASP A 161 22.23 10.88 13.72
C ASP A 161 23.57 11.17 13.04
N TRP A 162 24.17 12.32 13.32
CA TRP A 162 25.41 12.76 12.66
C TRP A 162 26.65 12.02 13.17
N MET A 163 26.63 11.58 14.44
CA MET A 163 27.79 10.93 15.06
C MET A 163 27.87 9.45 14.69
N THR A 164 26.72 8.78 14.64
CA THR A 164 26.63 7.32 14.44
C THR A 164 26.16 6.92 13.04
N GLY A 165 25.66 7.88 12.25
CA GLY A 165 24.95 7.59 11.00
C GLY A 165 23.66 6.79 11.20
N SER A 166 23.22 6.59 12.46
CA SER A 166 22.09 5.72 12.76
C SER A 166 20.78 6.34 12.27
N LEU A 167 19.92 5.48 11.71
CA LEU A 167 18.62 5.86 11.17
C LEU A 167 17.51 5.41 12.11
N GLN A 168 16.70 6.35 12.58
CA GLN A 168 15.51 6.09 13.38
C GLN A 168 14.27 6.62 12.66
N ARG A 169 13.22 5.80 12.61
CA ARG A 169 11.90 6.17 12.09
C ARG A 169 10.98 6.48 13.26
N GLN A 170 10.37 7.65 13.23
CA GLN A 170 9.32 8.07 14.17
C GLN A 170 8.04 8.30 13.37
N GLU A 171 6.92 7.74 13.81
CA GLU A 171 5.61 8.08 13.25
C GLU A 171 5.21 9.48 13.72
N LEU A 172 4.73 10.30 12.79
CA LEU A 172 4.13 11.59 13.09
C LEU A 172 2.64 11.36 13.27
N THR A 173 2.19 11.39 14.52
CA THR A 173 0.77 11.40 14.88
C THR A 173 0.23 12.83 14.70
N PRO A 174 -1.00 13.01 14.18
CA PRO A 174 -1.66 14.32 14.17
C PRO A 174 -1.84 14.91 15.57
#